data_AF-A0A2W4K8E8-F1
#
_entry.id   AF-A0A2W4K8E8-F1
#
_cell.length_a   1.000
_cell.length_b   1.000
_cell.length_c   1.000
_cell.angle_alpha   90.00
_cell.angle_beta   90.00
_cell.angle_gamma   90.00
#
_symmetry.space_group_name_H-M   'P 1'
#
loop_
_entity.id
_entity.type
_entity.pdbx_description
1 polymer ?
#
loop_
_entity_poly.entity_id
_entity_poly.type
_entity_poly.pdbx_seq_one_letter_code
_entity_poly.pdbx_strand_id
1 'polypeptide(L)'
;MLVMVAMVVGIVIVVALVGVGLMLLFSSTSHGKNAADELALGAAKVLNADDRQGRANILVERSRELVFSSRKTYSDLNGRYKFLEPLARQTVEESRRGAILVDEERTTIEKAIEGELSEVLKDDAKLLSQRSSLNLAWLKTATPTIAECEFGTLKDLDSNVPVPEGFEELKTLDLQADRVNRQSRLYRGNIDATLPSPDDDLHFKLTALPAPVRRTISGARLLSEEKFVSQSKIQPQTQKVSFANKVPCAVRLKIATQVTASGRGDLSGNVASSSVALTDGGTPAPDEEP
;
A
#
# COMPACT_ATOMS: atom_id res chain seq x y z
N MET A 1 2.86 -37.61 -56.62
CA MET A 1 1.88 -36.60 -56.19
C MET A 1 1.36 -36.81 -54.77
N LEU A 2 0.84 -38.01 -54.42
CA LEU A 2 0.29 -38.27 -53.07
C LEU A 2 1.26 -37.99 -51.90
N VAL A 3 2.53 -38.37 -52.04
CA VAL A 3 3.55 -38.13 -50.99
C VAL A 3 3.79 -36.63 -50.74
N MET A 4 3.80 -35.82 -51.80
CA MET A 4 4.02 -34.38 -51.71
C MET A 4 2.81 -33.69 -51.05
N VAL A 5 1.58 -34.10 -51.41
CA VAL A 5 0.36 -33.60 -50.78
C VAL A 5 0.33 -33.98 -49.29
N ALA A 6 0.67 -35.23 -48.95
CA ALA A 6 0.72 -35.69 -47.56
C ALA A 6 1.76 -34.91 -46.72
N MET A 7 2.94 -34.61 -47.29
CA MET A 7 3.96 -33.81 -46.62
C MET A 7 3.50 -32.37 -46.37
N VAL A 8 2.87 -31.72 -47.35
CA VAL A 8 2.34 -30.36 -47.21
C VAL A 8 1.24 -30.32 -46.14
N VAL A 9 0.31 -31.27 -46.16
CA VAL A 9 -0.75 -31.37 -45.14
C VAL A 9 -0.13 -31.59 -43.76
N GLY A 10 0.88 -32.45 -43.64
CA GLY A 10 1.59 -32.67 -42.38
C GLY A 10 2.24 -31.39 -41.83
N ILE A 11 2.91 -30.62 -42.68
CA ILE A 11 3.52 -29.33 -42.28
C ILE A 11 2.45 -28.35 -41.81
N VAL A 12 1.33 -28.23 -42.55
CA VAL A 12 0.22 -27.34 -42.17
C VAL A 12 -0.35 -27.71 -40.80
N ILE A 13 -0.53 -29.01 -40.52
CA ILE A 13 -1.01 -29.49 -39.22
C ILE A 13 -0.01 -29.12 -38.11
N VAL A 14 1.29 -29.32 -38.33
CA VAL A 14 2.32 -28.98 -37.32
C VAL A 14 2.33 -27.47 -37.05
N VAL A 15 2.27 -26.64 -38.09
CA VAL A 15 2.21 -25.17 -37.94
C VAL A 15 0.96 -24.75 -37.17
N ALA A 16 -0.20 -25.34 -37.48
CA ALA A 16 -1.44 -25.08 -36.76
C ALA A 16 -1.35 -25.47 -35.27
N LEU A 17 -0.76 -26.63 -34.95
CA LEU A 17 -0.57 -27.08 -33.57
C LEU A 17 0.37 -26.15 -32.78
N VAL A 18 1.45 -25.67 -33.40
CA VAL A 18 2.34 -24.67 -32.78
C VAL A 18 1.60 -23.35 -32.56
N GLY A 19 0.83 -22.89 -33.54
CA GLY A 19 0.03 -21.67 -33.44
C GLY A 19 -0.98 -21.72 -32.30
N VAL A 20 -1.76 -22.80 -32.21
CA VAL A 20 -2.72 -23.03 -31.10
C VAL A 20 -1.98 -23.10 -29.76
N GLY A 21 -0.82 -23.77 -29.71
CA GLY A 21 0.01 -23.85 -28.53
C GLY A 21 0.49 -22.49 -28.00
N LEU A 22 1.01 -21.64 -28.90
CA LEU A 22 1.42 -20.27 -28.56
C LEU A 22 0.22 -19.43 -28.14
N MET A 23 -0.93 -19.54 -28.83
CA MET A 23 -2.15 -18.84 -28.45
C MET A 23 -2.62 -19.22 -27.04
N LEU A 24 -2.58 -20.51 -26.69
CA LEU A 24 -2.93 -20.98 -25.35
C LEU A 24 -1.95 -20.49 -24.28
N LEU A 25 -0.64 -20.46 -24.60
CA LEU A 25 0.38 -19.88 -23.72
C LEU A 25 0.13 -18.39 -23.47
N PHE A 26 -0.06 -17.59 -24.53
CA PHE A 26 -0.35 -16.17 -24.38
C PHE A 26 -1.65 -15.92 -23.61
N SER A 27 -2.69 -16.71 -23.89
CA SER A 27 -3.92 -16.68 -23.12
C SER A 27 -3.66 -16.96 -21.63
N SER A 28 -2.92 -18.02 -21.31
CA SER A 28 -2.54 -18.35 -19.92
C SER A 28 -1.77 -17.21 -19.24
N THR A 29 -0.82 -16.58 -19.93
CA THR A 29 -0.08 -15.42 -19.39
C THR A 29 -0.99 -14.22 -19.14
N SER A 30 -1.93 -13.94 -20.04
CA SER A 30 -2.92 -12.87 -19.87
C SER A 30 -3.85 -13.14 -18.70
N HIS A 31 -4.27 -14.39 -18.50
CA HIS A 31 -5.09 -14.76 -17.34
C HIS A 31 -4.31 -14.64 -16.02
N GLY A 32 -3.02 -15.01 -16.02
CA GLY A 32 -2.14 -14.82 -14.88
C GLY A 32 -1.90 -13.35 -14.55
N LYS A 33 -1.81 -12.48 -15.55
CA LYS A 33 -1.73 -11.02 -15.35
C LYS A 33 -3.03 -10.46 -14.79
N ASN A 34 -4.18 -10.79 -15.38
CA ASN A 34 -5.48 -10.32 -14.90
C ASN A 34 -5.75 -10.78 -13.46
N ALA A 35 -5.32 -12.00 -13.11
CA ALA A 35 -5.37 -12.46 -11.72
C ALA A 35 -4.47 -11.62 -10.82
N ALA A 36 -3.22 -11.39 -11.22
CA ALA A 36 -2.30 -10.56 -10.43
C ALA A 36 -2.85 -9.14 -10.22
N ASP A 37 -3.47 -8.57 -11.25
CA ASP A 37 -4.13 -7.27 -11.20
C ASP A 37 -5.30 -7.27 -10.21
N GLU A 38 -6.25 -8.21 -10.34
CA GLU A 38 -7.42 -8.32 -9.46
C GLU A 38 -7.01 -8.51 -7.99
N LEU A 39 -6.04 -9.38 -7.74
CA LEU A 39 -5.53 -9.67 -6.41
C LEU A 39 -4.77 -8.49 -5.80
N ALA A 40 -3.90 -7.84 -6.58
CA ALA A 40 -3.20 -6.64 -6.10
C ALA A 40 -4.21 -5.53 -5.75
N LEU A 41 -5.24 -5.34 -6.58
CA LEU A 41 -6.27 -4.33 -6.38
C LEU A 41 -7.16 -4.65 -5.17
N GLY A 42 -7.54 -5.92 -4.98
CA GLY A 42 -8.24 -6.40 -3.79
C GLY A 42 -7.45 -6.14 -2.51
N ALA A 43 -6.18 -6.56 -2.47
CA ALA A 43 -5.29 -6.30 -1.35
C ALA A 43 -5.07 -4.79 -1.10
N ALA A 44 -4.93 -3.99 -2.17
CA ALA A 44 -4.79 -2.55 -2.04
C ALA A 44 -6.04 -1.88 -1.46
N LYS A 45 -7.25 -2.34 -1.78
CA LYS A 45 -8.49 -1.81 -1.16
C LYS A 45 -8.53 -2.07 0.34
N VAL A 46 -8.08 -3.24 0.80
CA VAL A 46 -8.00 -3.55 2.23
C VAL A 46 -7.11 -2.54 2.95
N LEU A 47 -6.00 -2.10 2.35
CA LEU A 47 -5.08 -1.16 3.00
C LEU A 47 -5.78 0.09 3.54
N ASN A 48 -6.69 0.73 2.79
CA ASN A 48 -7.43 1.92 3.24
C ASN A 48 -8.94 1.70 3.25
N ALA A 49 -9.40 0.50 3.64
CA ALA A 49 -10.81 0.21 3.80
C ALA A 49 -11.48 1.23 4.74
N ASP A 50 -12.65 1.73 4.35
CA ASP A 50 -13.44 2.73 5.08
C ASP A 50 -12.66 3.99 5.49
N ASP A 51 -11.62 4.33 4.72
CA ASP A 51 -10.73 5.46 4.95
C ASP A 51 -10.03 5.45 6.33
N ARG A 52 -9.78 4.26 6.88
CA ARG A 52 -9.16 4.14 8.21
C ARG A 52 -7.76 4.76 8.29
N GLN A 53 -6.94 4.65 7.23
CA GLN A 53 -5.62 5.29 7.22
C GLN A 53 -5.72 6.81 7.08
N GLY A 54 -6.61 7.28 6.20
CA GLY A 54 -6.79 8.71 5.97
C GLY A 54 -7.23 9.43 7.24
N ARG A 55 -8.21 8.86 7.95
CA ARG A 55 -8.69 9.36 9.25
C ARG A 55 -7.63 9.25 10.34
N ALA A 56 -6.86 8.15 10.38
CA ALA A 56 -5.78 8.00 11.34
C ALA A 56 -4.70 9.08 11.17
N ASN A 57 -4.27 9.37 9.93
CA ASN A 57 -3.31 10.42 9.66
C ASN A 57 -3.82 11.81 10.12
N ILE A 58 -5.10 12.12 9.87
CA ILE A 58 -5.72 13.35 10.35
C ILE A 58 -5.72 13.40 11.88
N LEU A 59 -6.11 12.31 12.56
CA LEU A 59 -6.12 12.26 14.03
C LEU A 59 -4.73 12.43 14.64
N VAL A 60 -3.70 11.83 14.02
CA VAL A 60 -2.30 12.01 14.44
C VAL A 60 -1.89 13.47 14.34
N GLU A 61 -2.23 14.13 13.24
CA GLU A 61 -1.89 15.54 13.06
C GLU A 61 -2.68 16.46 14.01
N ARG A 62 -3.99 16.28 14.15
CA ARG A 62 -4.80 17.06 15.11
C ARG A 62 -4.34 16.86 16.55
N SER A 63 -3.93 15.63 16.90
CA SER A 63 -3.35 15.35 18.20
C SER A 63 -2.04 16.10 18.42
N ARG A 64 -1.18 16.15 17.39
CA ARG A 64 0.06 16.91 17.40
C ARG A 64 -0.18 18.42 17.59
N GLU A 65 -1.12 18.99 16.85
CA GLU A 65 -1.52 20.39 17.00
C GLU A 65 -2.02 20.69 18.42
N LEU A 66 -2.82 19.77 19.00
CA LEU A 66 -3.35 19.92 20.34
C LEU A 66 -2.24 19.93 21.39
N VAL A 67 -1.24 19.05 21.28
CA VAL A 67 -0.09 19.05 22.19
C VAL A 67 0.70 20.35 22.07
N PHE A 68 1.00 20.76 20.84
CA PHE A 68 1.74 22.00 20.59
C PHE A 68 1.01 23.24 21.13
N SER A 69 -0.29 23.36 20.83
CA SER A 69 -1.11 24.51 21.26
C SER A 69 -1.33 24.54 22.77
N SER A 70 -1.50 23.38 23.41
CA SER A 70 -1.60 23.27 24.87
C SER A 70 -0.29 23.70 25.55
N ARG A 71 0.86 23.28 25.01
CA ARG A 71 2.18 23.67 25.52
C ARG A 71 2.42 25.18 25.40
N LYS A 72 2.05 25.76 24.27
CA LYS A 72 2.13 27.20 24.05
C LYS A 72 1.26 27.95 25.05
N THR A 73 0.01 27.54 25.21
CA THR A 73 -0.93 28.12 26.18
C THR A 73 -0.37 28.06 27.61
N TYR A 74 0.19 26.92 28.01
CA TYR A 74 0.86 26.79 29.31
C TYR A 74 2.01 27.78 29.49
N SER A 75 2.87 27.91 28.48
CA SER A 75 4.03 28.81 28.51
C SER A 75 3.63 30.27 28.60
N ASP A 76 2.59 30.68 27.87
CA ASP A 76 2.06 32.05 27.88
C ASP A 76 1.41 32.43 29.21
N LEU A 77 0.77 31.47 29.88
CA LEU A 77 0.11 31.66 31.17
C LEU A 77 1.08 31.64 32.36
N ASN A 78 2.20 30.91 32.26
CA ASN A 78 3.19 30.64 33.33
C ASN A 78 4.00 31.87 33.84
N GLY A 79 3.50 33.08 33.62
CA GLY A 79 4.06 34.32 34.18
C GLY A 79 3.01 35.40 34.43
N ARG A 80 1.95 35.43 33.61
CA ARG A 80 0.90 36.46 33.66
C ARG A 80 -0.27 36.06 34.54
N TYR A 81 -0.64 34.77 34.57
CA TYR A 81 -1.84 34.29 35.26
C TYR A 81 -1.54 33.02 36.06
N LYS A 82 -0.72 33.15 37.11
CA LYS A 82 -0.27 32.01 37.94
C LYS A 82 -1.41 31.16 38.50
N PHE A 83 -2.58 31.75 38.78
CA PHE A 83 -3.74 31.00 39.29
C PHE A 83 -4.34 30.03 38.26
N LEU A 84 -4.07 30.20 36.95
CA LEU A 84 -4.49 29.30 35.88
C LEU A 84 -3.45 28.22 35.55
N GLU A 85 -2.25 28.29 36.13
CA GLU A 85 -1.17 27.33 35.88
C GLU A 85 -1.60 25.87 36.08
N PRO A 86 -2.35 25.49 37.14
CA PRO A 86 -2.77 24.10 37.33
C PRO A 86 -3.68 23.60 36.20
N LEU A 87 -4.59 24.45 35.72
CA LEU A 87 -5.51 24.10 34.63
C LEU A 87 -4.74 23.95 33.31
N ALA A 88 -3.85 24.89 33.00
CA ALA A 88 -3.04 24.82 31.78
C ALA A 88 -2.11 23.59 31.77
N ARG A 89 -1.56 23.23 32.95
CA ARG A 89 -0.78 22.00 33.12
C ARG A 89 -1.62 20.76 32.85
N GLN A 90 -2.84 20.72 33.41
CA GLN A 90 -3.78 19.63 33.16
C GLN A 90 -4.08 19.47 31.67
N THR A 91 -4.34 20.57 30.94
CA THR A 91 -4.58 20.52 29.49
C THR A 91 -3.38 19.95 28.72
N VAL A 92 -2.15 20.34 29.09
CA VAL A 92 -0.94 19.76 28.51
C VAL A 92 -0.86 18.26 28.77
N GLU A 93 -1.07 17.81 30.02
CA GLU A 93 -1.03 16.38 30.34
C GLU A 93 -2.11 15.59 29.61
N GLU A 94 -3.33 16.10 29.53
CA GLU A 94 -4.43 15.48 28.79
C GLU A 94 -4.12 15.37 27.30
N SER A 95 -3.58 16.43 26.69
CA SER A 95 -3.17 16.41 25.28
C SER A 95 -2.09 15.36 25.01
N ARG A 96 -1.08 15.25 25.88
CA ARG A 96 -0.02 14.24 25.77
C ARG A 96 -0.56 12.82 25.93
N ARG A 97 -1.44 12.58 26.91
CA ARG A 97 -2.13 11.27 27.05
C ARG A 97 -2.98 10.95 25.83
N GLY A 98 -3.65 11.95 25.26
CA GLY A 98 -4.40 11.81 24.02
C GLY A 98 -3.52 11.39 22.84
N ALA A 99 -2.32 11.97 22.71
CA ALA A 99 -1.36 11.58 21.67
C ALA A 99 -0.90 10.13 21.79
N ILE A 100 -0.66 9.65 23.02
CA ILE A 100 -0.30 8.24 23.27
C ILE A 100 -1.45 7.33 22.85
N LEU A 101 -2.69 7.65 23.24
CA LEU A 101 -3.87 6.89 22.84
C LEU A 101 -4.04 6.83 21.32
N VAL A 102 -3.77 7.93 20.61
CA VAL A 102 -3.84 7.96 19.14
C VAL A 102 -2.78 7.04 18.49
N ASP A 103 -1.54 6.98 19.00
CA ASP A 103 -0.53 6.04 18.46
C ASP A 103 -0.87 4.57 18.79
N GLU A 104 -1.49 4.31 19.95
CA GLU A 104 -2.02 2.99 20.31
C GLU A 104 -3.13 2.54 19.35
N GLU A 105 -4.12 3.40 19.11
CA GLU A 105 -5.21 3.12 18.16
C GLU A 105 -4.69 2.96 16.73
N ARG A 106 -3.72 3.79 16.32
CA ARG A 106 -3.04 3.63 15.03
C ARG A 106 -2.44 2.22 14.92
N THR A 107 -1.71 1.76 15.94
CA THR A 107 -1.11 0.41 16.00
C THR A 107 -2.17 -0.69 15.96
N THR A 108 -3.32 -0.49 16.60
CA THR A 108 -4.47 -1.41 16.54
C THR A 108 -5.02 -1.50 15.12
N ILE A 109 -5.17 -0.37 14.42
CA ILE A 109 -5.56 -0.34 13.01
C ILE A 109 -4.54 -1.14 12.17
N GLU A 110 -3.22 -0.92 12.34
CA GLU A 110 -2.20 -1.64 11.56
C GLU A 110 -2.36 -3.16 11.69
N LYS A 111 -2.55 -3.66 12.92
CA LYS A 111 -2.77 -5.10 13.19
C LYS A 111 -4.05 -5.63 12.56
N ALA A 112 -5.13 -4.84 12.54
CA ALA A 112 -6.37 -5.21 11.88
C ALA A 112 -6.14 -5.35 10.35
N ILE A 113 -5.41 -4.41 9.74
CA ILE A 113 -5.05 -4.46 8.31
C ILE A 113 -4.23 -5.71 8.01
N GLU A 114 -3.23 -6.02 8.85
CA GLU A 114 -2.40 -7.22 8.70
C GLU A 114 -3.24 -8.50 8.71
N GLY A 115 -4.20 -8.59 9.65
CA GLY A 115 -5.13 -9.72 9.75
C GLY A 115 -5.98 -9.91 8.50
N GLU A 116 -6.68 -8.84 8.09
CA GLU A 116 -7.55 -8.83 6.91
C GLU A 116 -6.78 -9.15 5.63
N LEU A 117 -5.58 -8.60 5.45
CA LEU A 117 -4.73 -8.91 4.29
C LEU A 117 -4.28 -10.36 4.26
N SER A 118 -3.92 -10.93 5.42
CA SER A 118 -3.59 -12.35 5.51
C SER A 118 -4.77 -13.22 5.09
N GLU A 119 -6.00 -12.84 5.46
CA GLU A 119 -7.22 -13.56 5.06
C GLU A 119 -7.48 -13.45 3.55
N VAL A 120 -7.45 -12.24 3.00
CA VAL A 120 -7.63 -12.02 1.55
C VAL A 120 -6.61 -12.80 0.74
N LEU A 121 -5.31 -12.70 1.08
CA LEU A 121 -4.26 -13.44 0.38
C LEU A 121 -4.43 -14.97 0.50
N LYS A 122 -4.95 -15.48 1.62
CA LYS A 122 -5.21 -16.91 1.81
C LYS A 122 -6.34 -17.39 0.92
N ASP A 123 -7.44 -16.66 0.87
CA ASP A 123 -8.60 -17.04 0.08
C ASP A 123 -8.30 -16.94 -1.41
N ASP A 124 -7.56 -15.90 -1.80
CA ASP A 124 -7.09 -15.73 -3.17
C ASP A 124 -6.06 -16.80 -3.60
N ALA A 125 -5.16 -17.20 -2.70
CA ALA A 125 -4.27 -18.32 -2.95
C ALA A 125 -5.04 -19.63 -3.18
N LYS A 126 -6.14 -19.87 -2.45
CA LYS A 126 -7.02 -21.03 -2.69
C LYS A 126 -7.70 -20.92 -4.05
N LEU A 127 -8.24 -19.76 -4.41
CA LEU A 127 -8.87 -19.54 -5.71
C LEU A 127 -7.90 -19.73 -6.88
N LEU A 128 -6.65 -19.26 -6.76
CA LEU A 128 -5.60 -19.51 -7.74
C LEU A 128 -5.29 -21.00 -7.88
N SER A 129 -5.24 -21.74 -6.77
CA SER A 129 -4.94 -23.17 -6.76
C SER A 129 -6.03 -24.02 -7.44
N GLN A 130 -7.27 -23.53 -7.49
CA GLN A 130 -8.39 -24.17 -8.19
C GLN A 130 -8.35 -23.95 -9.71
N ARG A 131 -7.53 -23.03 -10.21
CA ARG A 131 -7.40 -22.79 -11.66
C ARG A 131 -6.67 -23.95 -12.33
N SER A 132 -7.19 -24.40 -13.47
CA SER A 132 -6.73 -25.61 -14.14
C SER A 132 -5.31 -25.46 -14.71
N SER A 133 -4.52 -26.53 -14.55
CA SER A 133 -3.28 -26.73 -15.30
C SER A 133 -3.60 -27.03 -16.76
N LEU A 134 -2.86 -26.43 -17.68
CA LEU A 134 -2.93 -26.78 -19.09
C LEU A 134 -2.03 -27.98 -19.34
N ASN A 135 -2.62 -29.09 -19.78
CA ASN A 135 -1.92 -30.35 -20.03
C ASN A 135 -2.09 -30.75 -21.50
N LEU A 136 -1.09 -30.42 -22.31
CA LEU A 136 -0.92 -30.89 -23.68
C LEU A 136 0.20 -31.94 -23.73
N ALA A 137 0.20 -32.79 -24.75
CA ALA A 137 1.18 -33.87 -24.91
C ALA A 137 2.64 -33.39 -24.94
N TRP A 138 2.86 -32.15 -25.38
CA TRP A 138 4.19 -31.52 -25.53
C TRP A 138 4.38 -30.31 -24.59
N LEU A 139 3.37 -29.93 -23.80
CA LEU A 139 3.40 -28.75 -22.93
C LEU A 139 2.50 -28.94 -21.70
N LYS A 140 3.09 -28.80 -20.51
CA LYS A 140 2.38 -28.84 -19.23
C LYS A 140 2.61 -27.54 -18.48
N THR A 141 1.57 -26.97 -17.89
CA THR A 141 1.69 -25.84 -16.97
C THR A 141 1.29 -26.29 -15.57
N ALA A 142 2.03 -25.93 -14.54
CA ALA A 142 1.63 -26.12 -13.16
C ALA A 142 0.46 -25.18 -12.79
N THR A 143 -0.10 -25.37 -11.60
CA THR A 143 -1.04 -24.40 -11.04
C THR A 143 -0.32 -23.08 -10.74
N PRO A 144 -0.94 -21.93 -11.02
CA PRO A 144 -0.37 -20.64 -10.67
C PRO A 144 -0.30 -20.50 -9.15
N THR A 145 0.79 -19.92 -8.66
CA THR A 145 1.01 -19.67 -7.23
C THR A 145 1.47 -18.23 -7.02
N ILE A 146 1.13 -17.66 -5.86
CA ILE A 146 1.67 -16.37 -5.44
C ILE A 146 3.14 -16.60 -5.10
N ALA A 147 4.04 -16.08 -5.94
CA ALA A 147 5.48 -16.20 -5.76
C ALA A 147 6.00 -15.17 -4.75
N GLU A 148 5.42 -13.97 -4.77
CA GLU A 148 5.86 -12.85 -3.96
C GLU A 148 4.70 -11.89 -3.76
N CYS A 149 4.55 -11.40 -2.54
CA CYS A 149 3.64 -10.33 -2.19
C CYS A 149 4.41 -9.31 -1.35
N GLU A 150 4.48 -8.09 -1.84
CA GLU A 150 5.17 -6.99 -1.18
C GLU A 150 4.21 -5.86 -0.90
N PHE A 151 4.43 -5.22 0.24
CA PHE A 151 3.69 -4.05 0.64
C PHE A 151 4.65 -2.89 0.73
N GLY A 152 4.16 -1.72 0.34
CA GLY A 152 5.01 -0.56 0.28
C GLY A 152 4.25 0.71 0.00
N THR A 153 4.97 1.64 -0.59
CA THR A 153 4.47 2.97 -0.91
C THR A 153 4.87 3.36 -2.33
N LEU A 154 4.44 4.54 -2.77
CA LEU A 154 4.99 5.14 -3.97
C LEU A 154 6.12 6.08 -3.60
N LYS A 155 7.11 6.15 -4.50
CA LYS A 155 8.19 7.13 -4.38
C LYS A 155 7.61 8.55 -4.35
N ASP A 156 8.09 9.35 -3.41
CA ASP A 156 7.74 10.76 -3.24
C ASP A 156 6.23 11.02 -3.07
N LEU A 157 5.50 10.07 -2.48
CA LEU A 157 4.09 10.22 -2.15
C LEU A 157 3.93 10.95 -0.81
N ASP A 158 3.22 12.07 -0.84
CA ASP A 158 2.83 12.82 0.34
C ASP A 158 1.76 12.06 1.16
N SER A 159 1.51 12.52 2.38
CA SER A 159 0.35 12.13 3.18
C SER A 159 -0.91 12.84 2.68
N ASN A 160 -2.08 12.37 3.09
CA ASN A 160 -3.35 13.05 2.82
C ASN A 160 -3.59 14.28 3.71
N VAL A 161 -2.64 14.61 4.58
CA VAL A 161 -2.81 15.63 5.61
C VAL A 161 -2.24 16.97 5.16
N PRO A 162 -3.05 18.04 5.17
CA PRO A 162 -2.61 19.40 4.88
C PRO A 162 -1.77 19.96 6.02
N VAL A 163 -0.94 20.95 5.71
CA VAL A 163 -0.28 21.73 6.75
C VAL A 163 -1.30 22.61 7.47
N PRO A 164 -1.27 22.66 8.80
CA PRO A 164 -2.22 23.46 9.55
C PRO A 164 -2.01 24.95 9.35
N GLU A 165 -3.10 25.67 9.10
CA GLU A 165 -3.06 27.13 8.89
C GLU A 165 -3.06 27.92 10.20
N GLY A 166 -3.58 27.33 11.30
CA GLY A 166 -3.78 28.04 12.57
C GLY A 166 -2.51 28.28 13.41
N PHE A 167 -1.39 27.62 13.09
CA PHE A 167 -0.18 27.62 13.93
C PHE A 167 1.08 27.95 13.13
N GLU A 168 1.32 29.23 12.85
CA GLU A 168 2.46 29.69 12.03
C GLU A 168 3.84 29.25 12.58
N GLU A 169 3.99 29.17 13.90
CA GLU A 169 5.23 28.65 14.52
C GLU A 169 5.44 27.17 14.20
N LEU A 170 4.40 26.34 14.31
CA LEU A 170 4.46 24.91 14.01
C LEU A 170 4.76 24.67 12.53
N LYS A 171 4.06 25.39 11.66
CA LYS A 171 4.28 25.39 10.21
C LYS A 171 5.71 25.82 9.84
N THR A 172 6.26 26.84 10.50
CA THR A 172 7.64 27.27 10.29
C THR A 172 8.62 26.17 10.68
N LEU A 173 8.41 25.52 11.83
CA LEU A 173 9.22 24.39 12.26
C LEU A 173 9.17 23.24 11.25
N ASP A 174 7.99 22.90 10.74
CA ASP A 174 7.83 21.79 9.80
C ASP A 174 8.42 22.07 8.42
N LEU A 175 8.36 23.33 7.96
CA LEU A 175 9.05 23.76 6.74
C LEU A 175 10.58 23.76 6.88
N GLN A 176 11.09 24.11 8.07
CA GLN A 176 12.52 24.04 8.38
C GLN A 176 13.03 22.60 8.47
N ALA A 177 12.20 21.69 9.01
CA ALA A 177 12.52 20.27 9.13
C ALA A 177 12.24 19.46 7.85
N ASP A 178 11.88 20.10 6.74
CA ASP A 178 11.50 19.46 5.46
C ASP A 178 10.40 18.39 5.59
N ARG A 179 9.48 18.56 6.56
CA ARG A 179 8.35 17.64 6.78
C ARG A 179 7.20 17.88 5.83
N VAL A 180 7.21 19.02 5.15
CA VAL A 180 6.14 19.51 4.30
C VAL A 180 6.64 19.65 2.87
N ASN A 181 5.88 19.12 1.94
CA ASN A 181 6.09 19.41 0.53
C ASN A 181 5.55 20.81 0.21
N ARG A 182 6.46 21.73 -0.14
CA ARG A 182 6.14 23.14 -0.40
C ARG A 182 5.18 23.36 -1.56
N GLN A 183 5.14 22.44 -2.54
CA GLN A 183 4.30 22.56 -3.72
C GLN A 183 2.86 22.13 -3.43
N SER A 184 2.68 20.97 -2.80
CA SER A 184 1.37 20.42 -2.48
C SER A 184 0.77 21.01 -1.19
N ARG A 185 1.60 21.58 -0.31
CA ARG A 185 1.25 21.99 1.07
C ARG A 185 0.71 20.82 1.90
N LEU A 186 1.18 19.62 1.61
CA LEU A 186 0.88 18.41 2.36
C LEU A 186 2.11 17.99 3.16
N TYR A 187 1.89 17.28 4.25
CA TYR A 187 2.98 16.58 4.92
C TYR A 187 3.54 15.49 4.01
N ARG A 188 4.85 15.28 4.07
CA ARG A 188 5.50 14.16 3.38
C ARG A 188 5.00 12.84 3.98
N GLY A 189 4.91 11.81 3.16
CA GLY A 189 4.49 10.49 3.62
C GLY A 189 5.60 9.72 4.34
N ASN A 190 5.19 8.82 5.24
CA ASN A 190 6.06 7.91 6.01
C ASN A 190 7.09 8.61 6.91
N ILE A 191 6.73 9.77 7.46
CA ILE A 191 7.55 10.57 8.37
C ILE A 191 7.09 10.41 9.82
N ASP A 192 7.96 10.80 10.74
CA ASP A 192 7.62 11.03 12.14
C ASP A 192 7.79 12.52 12.47
N ALA A 193 6.67 13.20 12.68
CA ALA A 193 6.61 14.65 12.88
C ALA A 193 6.79 15.02 14.36
N THR A 194 7.88 14.59 14.99
CA THR A 194 8.17 14.87 16.40
C THR A 194 8.14 16.36 16.74
N LEU A 195 7.67 16.71 17.95
CA LEU A 195 7.71 18.09 18.44
C LEU A 195 9.08 18.40 19.07
N PRO A 196 9.46 19.68 19.20
CA PRO A 196 10.64 20.06 19.98
C PRO A 196 10.47 19.70 21.47
N SER A 197 11.58 19.66 22.20
CA SER A 197 11.55 19.48 23.66
C SER A 197 10.65 20.55 24.31
N PRO A 198 9.87 20.20 25.34
CA PRO A 198 9.91 18.95 26.11
C PRO A 198 8.99 17.83 25.59
N ASP A 199 8.40 17.98 24.39
CA ASP A 199 7.44 17.03 23.82
C ASP A 199 8.04 16.17 22.69
N ASP A 200 9.37 16.04 22.68
CA ASP A 200 10.17 15.27 21.73
C ASP A 200 10.12 13.75 21.96
N ASP A 201 9.56 13.33 23.09
CA ASP A 201 9.28 11.94 23.41
C ASP A 201 8.02 11.38 22.72
N LEU A 202 7.20 12.26 22.13
CA LEU A 202 5.98 11.87 21.40
C LEU A 202 6.26 11.70 19.91
N HIS A 203 5.70 10.62 19.35
CA HIS A 203 5.86 10.25 17.95
C HIS A 203 4.56 10.48 17.18
N PHE A 204 4.63 11.24 16.09
CA PHE A 204 3.48 11.60 15.25
C PHE A 204 3.72 11.07 13.84
N LYS A 205 3.45 9.77 13.67
CA LYS A 205 3.75 9.03 12.44
C LYS A 205 2.66 9.25 11.40
N LEU A 206 3.00 9.93 10.31
CA LEU A 206 2.13 10.14 9.16
C LEU A 206 2.50 9.18 8.05
N THR A 207 1.53 8.40 7.57
CA THR A 207 1.75 7.47 6.45
C THR A 207 1.57 8.17 5.11
N ALA A 208 2.24 7.66 4.08
CA ALA A 208 2.00 8.10 2.71
C ALA A 208 0.63 7.63 2.25
N LEU A 209 -0.21 8.53 1.76
CA LEU A 209 -1.55 8.20 1.29
C LEU A 209 -1.99 9.26 0.26
N PRO A 210 -2.56 8.87 -0.89
CA PRO A 210 -2.98 9.84 -1.90
C PRO A 210 -3.97 10.84 -1.32
N ALA A 211 -3.63 12.13 -1.38
CA ALA A 211 -4.52 13.21 -0.98
C ALA A 211 -5.67 13.39 -1.99
N PRO A 212 -6.84 13.88 -1.54
CA PRO A 212 -7.93 14.21 -2.43
C PRO A 212 -7.56 15.40 -3.32
N VAL A 213 -7.91 15.34 -4.61
CA VAL A 213 -7.70 16.46 -5.54
C VAL A 213 -9.05 17.07 -5.85
N ARG A 214 -9.24 18.34 -5.50
CA ARG A 214 -10.53 19.04 -5.68
C ARG A 214 -11.69 18.24 -5.08
N ARG A 215 -11.52 17.73 -3.85
CA ARG A 215 -12.51 16.90 -3.10
C ARG A 215 -12.83 15.56 -3.75
N THR A 216 -12.12 15.17 -4.81
CA THR A 216 -12.29 13.85 -5.43
C THR A 216 -11.24 12.91 -4.85
N ILE A 217 -11.73 11.86 -4.18
CA ILE A 217 -10.88 10.78 -3.69
C ILE A 217 -10.60 9.85 -4.87
N SER A 218 -9.32 9.59 -5.11
CA SER A 218 -8.93 8.62 -6.15
C SER A 218 -9.17 7.20 -5.64
N GLY A 219 -9.88 6.40 -6.42
CA GLY A 219 -10.06 4.98 -6.11
C GLY A 219 -8.76 4.18 -6.24
N ALA A 220 -8.81 2.96 -5.70
CA ALA A 220 -7.77 1.96 -5.83
C ALA A 220 -7.52 1.65 -7.30
N ARG A 221 -6.25 1.58 -7.70
CA ARG A 221 -5.86 1.54 -9.11
C ARG A 221 -4.53 0.83 -9.33
N LEU A 222 -4.38 0.26 -10.50
CA LEU A 222 -3.11 -0.31 -10.95
C LEU A 222 -2.11 0.77 -11.34
N LEU A 223 -0.83 0.51 -11.12
CA LEU A 223 0.27 1.41 -11.39
C LEU A 223 1.45 0.70 -12.07
N SER A 224 2.36 1.50 -12.61
CA SER A 224 3.65 1.01 -13.09
C SER A 224 4.56 0.61 -11.92
N GLU A 225 5.30 -0.47 -12.10
CA GLU A 225 6.25 -1.02 -11.12
C GLU A 225 7.37 -0.04 -10.75
N GLU A 226 7.75 0.86 -11.67
CA GLU A 226 8.89 1.78 -11.49
C GLU A 226 8.74 2.73 -10.31
N LYS A 227 7.50 3.01 -9.88
CA LYS A 227 7.19 3.95 -8.79
C LYS A 227 7.03 3.27 -7.44
N PHE A 228 7.01 1.94 -7.40
CA PHE A 228 6.79 1.17 -6.18
C PHE A 228 8.07 1.12 -5.34
N VAL A 229 7.93 1.40 -4.04
CA VAL A 229 8.99 1.27 -3.05
C VAL A 229 8.55 0.24 -2.03
N SER A 230 9.21 -0.91 -2.07
CA SER A 230 8.96 -2.02 -1.14
C SER A 230 9.34 -1.63 0.29
N GLN A 231 8.45 -1.90 1.25
CA GLN A 231 8.69 -1.71 2.68
C GLN A 231 8.70 -3.05 3.42
N SER A 232 7.86 -3.98 3.02
CA SER A 232 7.83 -5.33 3.55
C SER A 232 7.56 -6.36 2.45
N LYS A 233 8.05 -7.57 2.67
CA LYS A 233 7.89 -8.71 1.76
C LYS A 233 7.35 -9.89 2.54
N ILE A 234 6.25 -10.47 2.06
CA ILE A 234 5.70 -11.71 2.57
C ILE A 234 6.25 -12.87 1.74
N GLN A 235 6.83 -13.83 2.44
CA GLN A 235 7.13 -15.11 1.83
C GLN A 235 5.86 -15.98 1.81
N PRO A 236 5.53 -16.61 0.66
CA PRO A 236 4.29 -17.38 0.50
C PRO A 236 4.08 -18.49 1.54
N GLN A 237 5.16 -19.00 2.13
CA GLN A 237 5.12 -20.09 3.10
C GLN A 237 4.68 -19.66 4.50
N THR A 238 4.97 -18.41 4.89
CA THR A 238 4.65 -17.93 6.24
C THR A 238 3.33 -17.18 6.29
N GLN A 239 2.89 -16.59 5.16
CA GLN A 239 1.66 -15.79 5.02
C GLN A 239 1.46 -14.73 6.13
N LYS A 240 2.53 -14.41 6.86
CA LYS A 240 2.49 -13.48 7.97
C LYS A 240 2.82 -12.10 7.43
N VAL A 241 1.82 -11.25 7.40
CA VAL A 241 1.96 -9.82 7.11
C VAL A 241 2.51 -9.16 8.37
N SER A 242 3.53 -8.30 8.23
CA SER A 242 3.92 -7.39 9.31
C SER A 242 4.42 -6.08 8.74
N PHE A 243 3.88 -5.00 9.26
CA PHE A 243 4.21 -3.62 8.94
C PHE A 243 5.04 -3.10 10.11
N ALA A 244 6.31 -2.79 9.87
CA ALA A 244 7.22 -2.30 10.90
C ALA A 244 6.88 -0.84 11.30
N ASN A 245 5.68 -0.64 11.86
CA ASN A 245 5.07 0.65 12.25
C ASN A 245 4.87 1.65 11.10
N LYS A 246 4.75 1.16 9.87
CA LYS A 246 4.46 1.98 8.67
C LYS A 246 3.38 1.29 7.87
N VAL A 247 2.18 1.85 7.88
CA VAL A 247 1.09 1.29 7.08
C VAL A 247 1.37 1.54 5.60
N PRO A 248 1.45 0.49 4.78
CA PRO A 248 1.67 0.63 3.35
C PRO A 248 0.41 1.15 2.67
N CYS A 249 0.59 1.79 1.52
CA CYS A 249 -0.50 2.27 0.67
C CYS A 249 -0.52 1.57 -0.70
N ALA A 250 0.50 0.77 -1.01
CA ALA A 250 0.63 0.05 -2.27
C ALA A 250 0.98 -1.43 -2.04
N VAL A 251 0.54 -2.28 -2.97
CA VAL A 251 0.82 -3.72 -2.99
C VAL A 251 1.44 -4.07 -4.32
N ARG A 252 2.53 -4.85 -4.30
CA ARG A 252 3.09 -5.53 -5.48
C ARG A 252 2.88 -7.03 -5.33
N LEU A 253 2.17 -7.62 -6.27
CA LEU A 253 1.97 -9.06 -6.33
C LEU A 253 2.73 -9.64 -7.51
N LYS A 254 3.32 -10.82 -7.32
CA LYS A 254 3.90 -11.62 -8.39
C LYS A 254 3.31 -13.02 -8.36
N ILE A 255 2.70 -13.41 -9.47
CA ILE A 255 2.20 -14.76 -9.68
C ILE A 255 3.19 -15.49 -10.58
N ALA A 256 3.55 -16.72 -10.21
CA ALA A 256 4.40 -17.57 -11.03
C ALA A 256 3.70 -18.88 -11.39
N THR A 257 3.90 -19.30 -12.63
CA THR A 257 3.43 -20.57 -13.18
C THR A 257 4.63 -21.29 -13.79
N GLN A 258 4.88 -22.51 -13.34
CA GLN A 258 5.91 -23.36 -13.94
C GLN A 258 5.39 -23.95 -15.26
N VAL A 259 6.20 -23.90 -16.30
CA VAL A 259 5.88 -24.43 -17.63
C VAL A 259 6.95 -25.45 -18.01
N THR A 260 6.51 -26.64 -18.40
CA THR A 260 7.38 -27.74 -18.82
C THR A 260 6.98 -28.15 -20.24
N ALA A 261 7.89 -27.99 -21.20
CA ALA A 261 7.72 -28.45 -22.57
C ALA A 261 8.48 -29.77 -22.76
N SER A 262 7.76 -30.80 -23.22
CA SER A 262 8.30 -32.14 -23.46
C SER A 262 8.80 -32.24 -24.90
N GLY A 263 10.11 -32.46 -25.09
CA GLY A 263 10.76 -32.46 -26.40
C GLY A 263 12.15 -33.13 -26.37
N ARG A 264 12.96 -32.91 -27.41
CA ARG A 264 14.35 -33.40 -27.47
C ARG A 264 15.23 -32.54 -26.53
N GLY A 265 15.12 -32.82 -25.24
CA GLY A 265 15.60 -31.98 -24.14
C GLY A 265 14.40 -31.33 -23.45
N ASP A 266 14.06 -31.79 -22.24
CA ASP A 266 12.99 -31.19 -21.45
C ASP A 266 13.35 -29.74 -21.13
N LEU A 267 12.51 -28.81 -21.58
CA LEU A 267 12.66 -27.38 -21.30
C LEU A 267 11.67 -27.03 -20.19
N SER A 268 12.20 -26.58 -19.05
CA SER A 268 11.39 -26.04 -17.96
C SER A 268 11.69 -24.55 -17.78
N GLY A 269 10.64 -23.78 -17.54
CA GLY A 269 10.75 -22.34 -17.31
C GLY A 269 9.65 -21.86 -16.38
N ASN A 270 9.88 -20.70 -15.76
CA ASN A 270 8.87 -20.04 -14.93
C ASN A 270 8.36 -18.82 -15.68
N VAL A 271 7.05 -18.77 -15.90
CA VAL A 271 6.37 -17.57 -16.38
C VAL A 271 5.85 -16.84 -15.16
N ALA A 272 6.23 -15.57 -15.00
CA ALA A 272 5.74 -14.74 -13.92
C ALA A 272 5.07 -13.47 -14.45
N SER A 273 3.93 -13.12 -13.85
CA SER A 273 3.29 -11.82 -14.01
C SER A 273 3.43 -11.05 -12.70
N SER A 274 3.67 -9.75 -12.79
CA SER A 274 3.61 -8.86 -11.63
C SER A 274 2.63 -7.73 -11.87
N SER A 275 2.01 -7.28 -10.79
CA SER A 275 1.10 -6.15 -10.77
C SER A 275 1.33 -5.32 -9.53
N VAL A 276 1.18 -4.01 -9.66
CA VAL A 276 1.23 -3.06 -8.57
C VAL A 276 -0.10 -2.34 -8.49
N ALA A 277 -0.68 -2.29 -7.30
CA ALA A 277 -1.89 -1.54 -7.02
C ALA A 277 -1.66 -0.55 -5.88
N LEU A 278 -2.32 0.61 -5.99
CA LEU A 278 -2.41 1.61 -4.95
C LEU A 278 -3.80 1.56 -4.33
N THR A 279 -3.84 1.82 -3.02
CA THR A 279 -5.08 1.94 -2.25
C THR A 279 -5.88 3.19 -2.62
N ASP A 280 -7.10 3.26 -2.09
CA ASP A 280 -7.96 4.44 -2.16
C ASP A 280 -7.30 5.63 -1.43
N GLY A 281 -7.51 6.84 -1.94
CA GLY A 281 -7.01 8.06 -1.29
C GLY A 281 -7.66 8.32 0.07
N GLY A 282 -7.06 9.23 0.83
CA GLY A 282 -7.59 9.69 2.10
C GLY A 282 -8.78 10.64 1.93
N THR A 283 -9.77 10.62 2.83
CA THR A 283 -10.75 11.72 2.90
C THR A 283 -10.06 13.01 3.39
N PRO A 284 -10.53 14.19 2.95
CA PRO A 284 -10.03 15.46 3.48
C PRO A 284 -10.49 15.66 4.94
N ALA A 285 -9.79 16.54 5.66
CA ALA A 285 -10.23 16.97 6.97
C ALA A 285 -11.61 17.67 6.89
N PRO A 286 -12.50 17.48 7.88
CA PRO A 286 -13.88 17.98 7.83
C PRO A 286 -14.00 19.51 7.79
N ASP A 287 -12.97 20.24 8.23
CA ASP A 287 -13.01 21.71 8.37
C ASP A 287 -12.54 22.45 7.10
N GLU A 288 -12.19 21.75 6.02
CA GLU A 288 -11.86 22.36 4.73
C GLU A 288 -13.14 22.72 3.92
N GLU A 289 -14.00 23.56 4.52
CA GLU A 289 -14.98 24.35 3.76
C GLU A 289 -14.32 25.65 3.25
N PRO A 290 -14.51 26.03 1.97
CA PRO A 290 -14.00 27.28 1.42
C PRO A 290 -14.67 28.52 2.01
#